data_AF-A0A4Y1RR50-F1
#
_entry.id   AF-A0A4Y1RR50-F1
#
_cell.length_a   1.000
_cell.length_b   1.000
_cell.length_c   1.000
_cell.angle_alpha   90.00
_cell.angle_beta   90.00
_cell.angle_gamma   90.00
#
_symmetry.space_group_name_H-M   'P 1'
#
loop_
_entity.id
_entity.type
_entity.pdbx_description
1 polymer ?
#
loop_
_entity_poly.entity_id
_entity_poly.type
_entity_poly.pdbx_seq_one_letter_code
_entity_poly.pdbx_strand_id
1 'polypeptide(L)'
;MLVNGQKTWCVAKPAAPQHALQSALDYACNYADCSPTKKGGSCYDPDRPVHHASFAMNAYYQKMGRNQWNCHFNNTSLISLADPSYNPCCQFVSGGSGPPLPQEKEDTWCVPKPGTPDSALQNIINLTCGILKECSEIQEHGSCYFPNTLIHHASFAMNLYYKTDGRYNCDFNGVGLIVVTNPSFGDCIYV
;
A
#
# COMPACT_ATOMS: atom_id res chain seq x y z
N MET A 1 0.22 -26.28 5.75
CA MET A 1 -0.98 -26.01 6.57
C MET A 1 -1.65 -24.82 5.90
N LEU A 2 -2.84 -24.98 5.35
CA LEU A 2 -3.59 -23.87 4.79
C LEU A 2 -4.00 -22.96 5.95
N VAL A 3 -3.47 -21.73 6.00
CA VAL A 3 -3.87 -20.75 7.02
C VAL A 3 -5.26 -20.27 6.65
N ASN A 4 -6.27 -21.00 7.13
CA ASN A 4 -7.66 -20.65 6.93
C ASN A 4 -7.96 -19.44 7.83
N GLY A 5 -8.28 -18.28 7.26
CA GLY A 5 -8.81 -17.15 8.05
C GLY A 5 -7.94 -15.91 8.26
N GLN A 6 -6.88 -15.70 7.48
CA GLN A 6 -6.17 -14.43 7.54
C GLN A 6 -6.98 -13.31 6.87
N LYS A 7 -7.19 -12.21 7.60
CA LYS A 7 -7.77 -10.99 7.04
C LYS A 7 -6.76 -10.35 6.09
N THR A 8 -7.26 -9.91 4.94
CA THR A 8 -6.45 -9.21 3.94
C THR A 8 -7.19 -7.99 3.43
N TRP A 9 -6.41 -7.02 2.96
CA TRP A 9 -6.89 -5.77 2.38
C TRP A 9 -6.26 -5.55 1.02
N CYS A 10 -6.94 -4.80 0.16
CA CYS A 10 -6.39 -4.39 -1.13
C CYS A 10 -6.07 -2.90 -1.11
N VAL A 11 -4.80 -2.54 -1.30
CA VAL A 11 -4.35 -1.13 -1.31
C VAL A 11 -3.63 -0.80 -2.60
N ALA A 12 -3.55 0.47 -2.96
CA ALA A 12 -2.84 0.91 -4.14
C ALA A 12 -1.32 0.81 -3.94
N LYS A 13 -0.58 0.54 -5.01
CA LYS A 13 0.88 0.66 -5.03
C LYS A 13 1.28 2.13 -4.82
N PRO A 14 2.25 2.43 -3.93
CA PRO A 14 2.74 3.79 -3.73
C PRO A 14 3.33 4.45 -4.99
N ALA A 15 3.91 3.64 -5.89
CA ALA A 15 4.50 4.07 -7.16
C ALA A 15 3.50 4.19 -8.33
N ALA A 16 2.24 3.79 -8.15
CA ALA A 16 1.29 3.76 -9.26
C ALA A 16 0.97 5.18 -9.77
N PRO A 17 0.92 5.39 -11.09
CA PRO A 17 0.70 6.71 -11.66
C PRO A 17 -0.74 7.17 -11.42
N GLN A 18 -0.92 8.48 -11.24
CA GLN A 18 -2.19 9.08 -10.86
C GLN A 18 -3.35 8.69 -11.79
N HIS A 19 -3.15 8.63 -13.10
CA HIS A 19 -4.21 8.25 -14.05
C HIS A 19 -4.68 6.80 -13.85
N ALA A 20 -3.77 5.89 -13.49
CA ALA A 20 -4.10 4.50 -13.25
C ALA A 20 -4.81 4.33 -11.90
N LEU A 21 -4.38 5.08 -10.88
CA LEU A 21 -5.08 5.17 -9.59
C LEU A 21 -6.51 5.71 -9.76
N GLN A 22 -6.69 6.75 -10.57
CA GLN A 22 -8.00 7.30 -10.87
C GLN A 22 -8.89 6.29 -11.60
N SER A 23 -8.36 5.60 -12.60
CA SER A 23 -9.09 4.55 -13.33
C SER A 23 -9.54 3.41 -12.41
N ALA A 24 -8.67 3.00 -11.49
CA ALA A 24 -8.98 1.97 -10.51
C ALA A 24 -10.03 2.42 -9.47
N LEU A 25 -9.93 3.67 -9.00
CA LEU A 25 -10.92 4.32 -8.15
C LEU A 25 -12.30 4.30 -8.84
N ASP A 26 -12.38 4.84 -10.05
CA ASP A 26 -13.64 4.93 -10.81
C ASP A 26 -14.25 3.56 -11.09
N TYR A 27 -13.43 2.58 -11.48
CA TYR A 27 -13.86 1.20 -11.66
C TYR A 27 -14.43 0.61 -10.36
N ALA A 28 -13.70 0.71 -9.24
CA ALA A 28 -14.13 0.15 -7.97
C ALA A 28 -15.44 0.76 -7.48
N CYS A 29 -15.63 2.07 -7.67
CA CYS A 29 -16.83 2.79 -7.24
C CYS A 29 -18.10 2.45 -8.02
N ASN A 30 -17.99 1.81 -9.20
CA ASN A 30 -19.16 1.25 -9.89
C ASN A 30 -19.75 0.03 -9.16
N TYR A 31 -18.96 -0.58 -8.27
CA TYR A 31 -19.35 -1.80 -7.58
C TYR A 31 -19.34 -1.66 -6.05
N ALA A 32 -18.65 -0.68 -5.49
CA ALA A 32 -18.55 -0.46 -4.05
C ALA A 32 -18.91 0.97 -3.65
N ASP A 33 -19.26 1.19 -2.38
CA ASP A 33 -19.55 2.54 -1.87
C ASP A 33 -18.25 3.31 -1.65
N CYS A 34 -18.08 4.36 -2.45
CA CYS A 34 -16.95 5.28 -2.36
C CYS A 34 -17.33 6.66 -1.80
N SER A 35 -18.56 6.84 -1.30
CA SER A 35 -18.98 8.11 -0.70
C SER A 35 -18.02 8.62 0.39
N PRO A 36 -17.33 7.78 1.20
CA PRO A 36 -16.34 8.28 2.17
C PRO A 36 -15.13 8.95 1.53
N THR A 37 -14.78 8.63 0.29
CA THR A 37 -13.61 9.19 -0.41
C THR A 37 -13.89 10.51 -1.12
N LYS A 38 -15.17 10.92 -1.21
CA LYS A 38 -15.55 12.17 -1.87
C LYS A 38 -15.38 13.35 -0.92
N LYS A 39 -15.27 14.56 -1.47
CA LYS A 39 -15.11 15.80 -0.68
C LYS A 39 -16.17 15.88 0.42
N GLY A 40 -15.73 16.05 1.67
CA GLY A 40 -16.59 16.05 2.87
C GLY A 40 -16.89 14.66 3.46
N GLY A 41 -16.43 13.59 2.82
CA GLY A 41 -16.48 12.22 3.34
C GLY A 41 -15.36 11.94 4.36
N SER A 42 -15.57 10.90 5.18
CA SER A 42 -14.67 10.58 6.31
C SER A 42 -13.29 10.07 5.91
N CYS A 43 -13.12 9.67 4.66
CA CYS A 43 -11.88 9.18 4.04
C CYS A 43 -11.36 10.11 2.94
N TYR A 44 -11.86 11.35 2.86
CA TYR A 44 -11.33 12.33 1.91
C TYR A 44 -9.89 12.71 2.28
N ASP A 45 -9.62 12.94 3.56
CA ASP A 45 -8.28 13.33 4.02
C ASP A 45 -7.43 12.10 4.43
N PRO A 46 -6.16 12.03 3.99
CA PRO A 46 -5.48 12.99 3.13
C PRO A 46 -5.99 12.94 1.67
N ASP A 47 -6.12 14.11 1.05
CA ASP A 47 -6.52 14.30 -0.35
C ASP A 47 -5.40 13.87 -1.31
N ARG A 48 -5.21 12.56 -1.43
CA ARG A 48 -4.18 11.94 -2.28
C ARG A 48 -4.79 10.79 -3.09
N PRO A 49 -4.49 10.69 -4.41
CA PRO A 49 -5.01 9.63 -5.26
C PRO A 49 -4.78 8.22 -4.71
N VAL A 50 -3.58 7.96 -4.14
CA VAL A 50 -3.24 6.66 -3.53
C VAL A 50 -4.15 6.30 -2.36
N HIS A 51 -4.59 7.29 -1.58
CA HIS A 51 -5.46 7.09 -0.42
C HIS A 51 -6.88 6.73 -0.86
N HIS A 52 -7.47 7.55 -1.73
CA HIS A 52 -8.81 7.31 -2.25
C HIS A 52 -8.91 6.00 -3.03
N ALA A 53 -7.93 5.75 -3.92
CA ALA A 53 -7.88 4.52 -4.70
C ALA A 53 -7.75 3.29 -3.78
N SER A 54 -6.88 3.34 -2.76
CA SER A 54 -6.76 2.23 -1.80
C SER A 54 -8.08 1.93 -1.09
N PHE A 55 -8.80 2.97 -0.65
CA PHE A 55 -10.08 2.77 0.03
C PHE A 55 -11.10 2.08 -0.89
N ALA A 56 -11.24 2.58 -2.12
CA ALA A 56 -12.17 2.03 -3.10
C ALA A 56 -11.79 0.62 -3.54
N MET A 57 -10.51 0.37 -3.85
CA MET A 57 -9.97 -0.94 -4.19
C MET A 57 -10.25 -1.95 -3.07
N ASN A 58 -10.05 -1.57 -1.81
CA ASN A 58 -10.38 -2.44 -0.68
C ASN A 58 -11.88 -2.72 -0.59
N ALA A 59 -12.73 -1.69 -0.69
CA ALA A 59 -14.19 -1.87 -0.62
C ALA A 59 -14.69 -2.83 -1.73
N TYR A 60 -14.16 -2.70 -2.95
CA TYR A 60 -14.40 -3.63 -4.05
C TYR A 60 -13.89 -5.04 -3.72
N TYR A 61 -12.64 -5.16 -3.29
CA TYR A 61 -11.99 -6.42 -2.96
C TYR A 61 -12.77 -7.22 -1.89
N GLN A 62 -13.23 -6.54 -0.84
CA GLN A 62 -14.05 -7.16 0.19
C GLN A 62 -15.39 -7.65 -0.36
N LYS A 63 -16.04 -6.86 -1.21
CA LYS A 63 -17.34 -7.19 -1.80
C LYS A 63 -17.27 -8.35 -2.80
N MET A 64 -16.16 -8.48 -3.53
CA MET A 64 -16.00 -9.48 -4.60
C MET A 64 -15.39 -10.81 -4.12
N GLY A 65 -15.28 -11.02 -2.81
CA GLY A 65 -14.87 -12.31 -2.25
C GLY A 65 -13.37 -12.47 -1.98
N ARG A 66 -12.60 -11.37 -2.00
CA ARG A 66 -11.18 -11.33 -1.59
C ARG A 66 -10.25 -12.31 -2.33
N ASN A 67 -10.55 -12.66 -3.58
CA ASN A 67 -9.59 -13.44 -4.36
C ASN A 67 -8.46 -12.56 -4.84
N GLN A 68 -7.28 -13.13 -5.10
CA GLN A 68 -6.13 -12.35 -5.54
C GLN A 68 -6.41 -11.53 -6.81
N TRP A 69 -7.17 -12.09 -7.76
CA TRP A 69 -7.58 -11.39 -8.97
C TRP A 69 -8.52 -10.21 -8.72
N ASN A 70 -9.23 -10.17 -7.59
CA ASN A 70 -10.03 -9.01 -7.20
C ASN A 70 -9.18 -7.82 -6.71
N CYS A 71 -7.89 -8.05 -6.44
CA CYS A 71 -6.91 -7.01 -6.08
C CYS A 71 -5.81 -6.86 -7.13
N HIS A 72 -6.16 -7.03 -8.42
CA HIS A 72 -5.19 -6.85 -9.50
C HIS A 72 -5.11 -5.41 -10.03
N PHE A 73 -6.27 -4.78 -10.31
CA PHE A 73 -6.39 -3.40 -10.83
C PHE A 73 -5.31 -3.01 -11.86
N ASN A 74 -5.10 -3.84 -12.88
CA ASN A 74 -4.04 -3.63 -13.88
C ASN A 74 -2.63 -3.46 -13.27
N ASN A 75 -2.30 -4.31 -12.30
CA ASN A 75 -1.03 -4.33 -11.56
C ASN A 75 -0.73 -3.05 -10.76
N THR A 76 -1.76 -2.30 -10.34
CA THR A 76 -1.61 -1.07 -9.52
C THR A 76 -1.95 -1.26 -8.05
N SER A 77 -2.21 -2.49 -7.60
CA SER A 77 -2.64 -2.78 -6.23
C SER A 77 -1.82 -3.88 -5.55
N LEU A 78 -1.98 -3.96 -4.24
CA LEU A 78 -1.24 -4.77 -3.30
C LEU A 78 -2.20 -5.46 -2.33
N ILE A 79 -1.97 -6.74 -2.08
CA ILE A 79 -2.63 -7.45 -0.99
C ILE A 79 -1.82 -7.24 0.28
N SER A 80 -2.44 -6.59 1.28
CA SER A 80 -1.87 -6.39 2.61
C SER A 80 -2.39 -7.43 3.61
N LEU A 81 -1.51 -7.85 4.51
CA LEU A 81 -1.80 -8.70 5.65
C LEU A 81 -2.13 -7.89 6.92
N ALA A 82 -2.07 -6.56 6.84
CA ALA A 82 -2.30 -5.65 7.95
C ALA A 82 -3.35 -4.59 7.59
N ASP A 83 -4.02 -4.05 8.61
CA ASP A 83 -5.06 -3.05 8.41
C ASP A 83 -4.45 -1.72 7.93
N PRO A 84 -4.82 -1.23 6.73
CA PRO A 84 -4.32 0.01 6.16
C PRO A 84 -4.88 1.29 6.79
N SER A 85 -5.83 1.18 7.72
CA SER A 85 -6.40 2.32 8.43
C SER A 85 -5.31 3.05 9.23
N TYR A 86 -5.10 4.33 8.92
CA TYR A 86 -4.14 5.18 9.61
C TYR A 86 -4.78 6.01 10.74
N ASN A 87 -6.02 6.46 10.54
CA ASN A 87 -6.73 7.32 11.49
C ASN A 87 -8.15 6.77 11.76
N PRO A 88 -8.77 7.10 12.91
CA PRO A 88 -10.09 6.58 13.28
C PRO A 88 -11.23 7.11 12.41
N CYS A 89 -11.05 8.22 11.68
CA CYS A 89 -12.08 8.77 10.79
C CYS A 89 -12.22 7.96 9.51
N CYS A 90 -11.10 7.43 9.00
CA CYS A 90 -11.07 6.60 7.81
C CYS A 90 -10.69 5.15 8.12
N GLN A 91 -11.70 4.30 8.21
CA GLN A 91 -11.55 2.88 8.54
C GLN A 91 -11.78 2.00 7.30
N PHE A 92 -10.79 1.18 6.98
CA PHE A 92 -10.87 0.22 5.89
C PHE A 92 -11.61 -1.03 6.35
N VAL A 93 -12.69 -1.35 5.66
CA VAL A 93 -13.47 -2.56 5.98
C VAL A 93 -12.64 -3.84 5.82
N SER A 94 -12.83 -4.78 6.74
CA SER A 94 -12.28 -6.14 6.67
C SER A 94 -13.43 -7.15 6.73
N GLY A 95 -13.50 -8.06 5.79
CA GLY A 95 -14.45 -9.18 5.88
C GLY A 95 -13.90 -10.36 6.69
N GLY A 96 -14.62 -11.49 6.64
CA GLY A 96 -14.24 -12.74 7.30
C GLY A 96 -13.04 -13.44 6.64
N SER A 97 -12.91 -14.75 6.86
CA SER A 97 -11.86 -15.56 6.23
C SER A 97 -11.83 -15.34 4.71
N GLY A 98 -10.68 -14.97 4.18
CA GLY A 98 -10.43 -14.92 2.74
C GLY A 98 -10.06 -16.31 2.20
N PRO A 99 -10.04 -16.49 0.87
CA PRO A 99 -9.41 -17.65 0.25
C PRO A 99 -7.97 -17.81 0.77
N PRO A 100 -7.46 -19.05 0.90
CA PRO A 100 -6.05 -19.27 1.23
C PRO A 100 -5.16 -18.51 0.25
N LEU A 101 -4.20 -17.77 0.78
CA LEU A 101 -3.11 -17.25 -0.06
C LEU A 101 -2.25 -18.44 -0.53
N PRO A 102 -1.72 -18.41 -1.77
CA PRO A 102 -0.82 -19.44 -2.28
C PRO A 102 0.35 -19.66 -1.31
N GLN A 103 0.55 -20.91 -0.91
CA GLN A 103 1.50 -21.28 0.13
C GLN A 103 2.94 -21.42 -0.40
N GLU A 104 3.42 -20.48 -1.21
CA GLU A 104 4.78 -20.52 -1.77
C GLU A 104 5.65 -19.42 -1.16
N LYS A 105 6.40 -19.79 -0.12
CA LYS A 105 7.55 -19.05 0.48
C LYS A 105 7.46 -17.54 0.24
N GLU A 106 6.40 -16.91 0.76
CA GLU A 106 6.00 -15.59 0.30
C GLU A 106 7.10 -14.57 0.64
N ASP A 107 7.67 -14.01 -0.42
CA ASP A 107 8.46 -12.81 -0.27
C ASP A 107 7.51 -11.71 0.18
N THR A 108 7.78 -11.10 1.33
CA THR A 108 6.98 -10.01 1.87
C THR A 108 7.70 -8.70 1.64
N TRP A 109 6.94 -7.62 1.47
CA TRP A 109 7.45 -6.26 1.39
C TRP A 109 6.81 -5.38 2.44
N CYS A 110 7.52 -4.32 2.81
CA CYS A 110 7.04 -3.31 3.73
C CYS A 110 6.73 -2.01 2.98
N VAL A 111 5.49 -1.53 3.07
CA VAL A 111 5.04 -0.27 2.46
C VAL A 111 4.30 0.59 3.49
N PRO A 112 4.22 1.91 3.34
CA PRO A 112 3.46 2.77 4.24
C PRO A 112 1.96 2.61 4.01
N LYS A 113 1.18 2.86 5.07
CA LYS A 113 -0.26 3.05 4.97
C LYS A 113 -0.60 4.18 3.99
N PRO A 114 -1.63 4.01 3.13
CA PRO A 114 -1.98 4.99 2.12
C PRO A 114 -2.49 6.32 2.70
N GLY A 115 -2.96 6.31 3.95
CA GLY A 115 -3.40 7.49 4.70
C GLY A 115 -2.32 8.20 5.53
N THR A 116 -1.06 7.75 5.48
CA THR A 116 0.01 8.32 6.33
C THR A 116 0.34 9.77 5.95
N PRO A 117 0.31 10.75 6.88
CA PRO A 117 0.63 12.14 6.62
C PRO A 117 2.04 12.34 6.08
N ASP A 118 2.22 13.37 5.26
CA ASP A 118 3.49 13.70 4.62
C ASP A 118 4.62 13.96 5.63
N SER A 119 4.32 14.55 6.79
CA SER A 119 5.30 14.74 7.87
C SER A 119 5.84 13.42 8.42
N ALA A 120 4.97 12.41 8.58
CA ALA A 120 5.38 11.09 9.02
C ALA A 120 6.18 10.35 7.94
N LEU A 121 5.77 10.47 6.67
CA LEU A 121 6.51 9.90 5.54
C LEU A 121 7.91 10.50 5.43
N GLN A 122 8.05 11.83 5.53
CA GLN A 122 9.34 12.50 5.49
C GLN A 122 10.25 12.07 6.65
N ASN A 123 9.70 11.93 7.86
CA ASN A 123 10.45 11.44 9.02
C ASN A 123 10.97 10.01 8.80
N ILE A 124 10.15 9.14 8.22
CA ILE A 124 10.54 7.76 7.89
C ILE A 124 11.67 7.74 6.85
N ILE A 125 11.56 8.55 5.80
CA ILE A 125 12.63 8.67 4.79
C ILE A 125 13.93 9.12 5.46
N ASN A 126 13.90 10.19 6.24
CA ASN A 126 15.09 10.71 6.93
C ASN A 126 15.71 9.66 7.87
N LEU A 127 14.89 8.95 8.63
CA LEU A 127 15.32 7.91 9.56
C LEU A 127 15.97 6.73 8.82
N THR A 128 15.25 6.14 7.87
CA THR A 128 15.70 4.94 7.14
C THR A 128 16.95 5.23 6.32
N CYS A 129 16.98 6.35 5.60
CA CYS A 129 18.15 6.74 4.81
C CYS A 129 19.35 7.11 5.69
N GLY A 130 19.13 7.67 6.88
CA GLY A 130 20.20 7.92 7.86
C GLY A 130 20.84 6.63 8.38
N ILE A 131 20.04 5.57 8.58
CA ILE A 131 20.50 4.25 9.04
C ILE A 131 21.20 3.50 7.90
N LEU A 132 20.55 3.40 6.75
CA LEU A 132 21.01 2.60 5.62
C LEU A 132 22.21 3.23 4.92
N LYS A 133 22.34 4.57 4.96
CA LYS A 133 23.28 5.38 4.16
C LYS A 133 23.14 5.21 2.63
N GLU A 134 22.27 4.31 2.17
CA GLU A 134 22.06 3.94 0.78
C GLU A 134 20.59 4.15 0.38
N CYS A 135 20.23 5.40 0.10
CA CYS A 135 18.94 5.76 -0.49
C CYS A 135 19.08 6.37 -1.89
N SER A 136 20.17 6.05 -2.60
CA SER A 136 20.48 6.58 -3.94
C SER A 136 19.35 6.34 -4.93
N GLU A 137 18.66 5.20 -4.84
CA GLU A 137 17.56 4.84 -5.75
C GLU A 137 16.36 5.79 -5.68
N ILE A 138 16.15 6.47 -4.55
CA ILE A 138 15.06 7.45 -4.40
C ILE A 138 15.54 8.91 -4.51
N GLN A 139 16.83 9.13 -4.76
CA GLN A 139 17.37 10.48 -5.04
C GLN A 139 17.25 10.82 -6.52
N GLU A 140 17.54 12.08 -6.88
CA GLU A 140 17.58 12.52 -8.28
C GLU A 140 18.45 11.56 -9.12
N HIS A 141 17.92 11.13 -10.27
CA HIS A 141 18.48 10.09 -11.17
C HIS A 141 18.42 8.63 -10.69
N GLY A 142 17.89 8.35 -9.50
CA GLY A 142 17.64 6.98 -9.03
C GLY A 142 16.46 6.31 -9.74
N SER A 143 16.45 4.97 -9.82
CA SER A 143 15.42 4.20 -10.54
C SER A 143 14.02 4.30 -9.88
N CYS A 144 14.00 4.58 -8.58
CA CYS A 144 12.82 4.78 -7.76
C CYS A 144 12.57 6.26 -7.42
N TYR A 145 13.16 7.20 -8.16
CA TYR A 145 12.87 8.62 -7.97
C TYR A 145 11.46 8.97 -8.44
N PHE A 146 11.03 8.43 -9.58
CA PHE A 146 9.71 8.70 -10.15
C PHE A 146 8.70 7.58 -9.84
N PRO A 147 7.46 7.90 -9.46
CA PRO A 147 6.93 9.25 -9.24
C PRO A 147 7.53 9.93 -8.01
N ASN A 148 7.86 11.22 -8.14
CA ASN A 148 8.47 12.00 -7.06
C ASN A 148 7.41 12.38 -6.01
N THR A 149 7.13 11.45 -5.11
CA THR A 149 6.17 11.61 -4.01
C THR A 149 6.73 11.01 -2.73
N LEU A 150 6.40 11.61 -1.58
CA LEU A 150 6.87 11.13 -0.28
C LEU A 150 6.45 9.70 0.01
N ILE A 151 5.23 9.30 -0.36
CA ILE A 151 4.74 7.94 -0.09
C ILE A 151 5.50 6.89 -0.90
N HIS A 152 5.88 7.21 -2.14
CA HIS A 152 6.67 6.34 -2.99
C HIS A 152 8.09 6.17 -2.44
N HIS A 153 8.78 7.28 -2.15
CA HIS A 153 10.13 7.26 -1.60
C HIS A 153 10.18 6.57 -0.23
N ALA A 154 9.22 6.87 0.65
CA ALA A 154 9.09 6.19 1.94
C ALA A 154 8.85 4.69 1.77
N SER A 155 8.03 4.30 0.79
CA SER A 155 7.78 2.88 0.52
C SER A 155 9.03 2.12 0.13
N PHE A 156 9.86 2.68 -0.74
CA PHE A 156 11.09 2.03 -1.14
C PHE A 156 12.08 1.97 0.03
N ALA A 157 12.26 3.06 0.76
CA ALA A 157 13.18 3.12 1.90
C ALA A 157 12.75 2.20 3.07
N MET A 158 11.45 2.12 3.35
CA MET A 158 10.89 1.18 4.32
C MET A 158 11.13 -0.26 3.91
N ASN A 159 10.95 -0.60 2.64
CA ASN A 159 11.23 -1.95 2.14
C ASN A 159 12.72 -2.29 2.26
N LEU A 160 13.61 -1.40 1.86
CA LEU A 160 15.06 -1.64 1.95
C LEU A 160 15.50 -1.86 3.40
N TYR A 161 14.99 -1.06 4.34
CA TYR A 161 15.21 -1.25 5.76
C TYR A 161 14.67 -2.60 6.24
N TYR A 162 13.42 -2.91 5.89
CA TYR A 162 12.76 -4.16 6.25
C TYR A 162 13.53 -5.40 5.77
N LYS A 163 14.04 -5.39 4.53
CA LYS A 163 14.84 -6.49 3.99
C LYS A 163 16.20 -6.60 4.67
N THR A 164 16.86 -5.47 4.94
CA THR A 164 18.17 -5.42 5.62
C THR A 164 18.09 -5.96 7.04
N ASP A 165 16.97 -5.67 7.74
CA ASP A 165 16.69 -6.18 9.08
C ASP A 165 16.09 -7.60 9.07
N GLY A 166 16.35 -8.40 8.03
CA GLY A 166 15.89 -9.80 7.98
C GLY A 166 14.36 -9.97 7.99
N ARG A 167 13.61 -8.94 7.58
CA ARG A 167 12.13 -8.90 7.53
C ARG A 167 11.44 -8.91 8.88
N TYR A 168 12.10 -8.41 9.93
CA TYR A 168 11.53 -8.35 11.27
C TYR A 168 10.73 -7.08 11.54
N ASN A 169 11.21 -5.91 11.10
CA ASN A 169 10.61 -4.65 11.47
C ASN A 169 9.96 -3.91 10.29
N CYS A 170 8.63 -3.99 10.25
CA CYS A 170 7.80 -3.17 9.36
C CYS A 170 6.89 -2.22 10.14
N ASP A 171 6.98 -2.07 11.46
CA ASP A 171 5.94 -1.33 12.21
C ASP A 171 5.96 0.19 11.94
N PHE A 172 7.13 0.82 12.02
CA PHE A 172 7.31 2.28 11.81
C PHE A 172 6.30 3.14 12.59
N ASN A 173 6.06 2.82 13.86
CA ASN A 173 5.03 3.45 14.71
C ASN A 173 3.61 3.27 14.14
N GLY A 174 3.29 2.05 13.72
CA GLY A 174 2.00 1.69 13.12
C GLY A 174 1.75 2.25 11.71
N VAL A 175 2.76 2.80 11.04
CA VAL A 175 2.69 3.27 9.64
C VAL A 175 2.85 2.13 8.65
N GLY A 176 3.50 1.06 9.06
CA GLY A 176 3.79 -0.12 8.26
C GLY A 176 2.61 -0.90 7.74
N LEU A 177 2.76 -1.43 6.53
CA LEU A 177 1.96 -2.50 5.96
C LEU A 177 2.85 -3.58 5.39
N ILE A 178 2.67 -4.79 5.90
CA ILE A 178 3.21 -6.00 5.26
C ILE A 178 2.29 -6.35 4.09
N VAL A 179 2.89 -6.48 2.90
CA VAL A 179 2.20 -6.87 1.67
C VAL A 179 2.85 -8.11 1.07
N VAL A 180 2.03 -8.91 0.38
CA VAL A 180 2.42 -10.19 -0.25
C VAL A 180 2.40 -10.13 -1.78
N THR A 181 2.02 -8.98 -2.34
CA THR A 181 2.10 -8.70 -3.77
C THR A 181 3.29 -7.79 -4.02
N ASN A 182 4.05 -8.05 -5.09
CA ASN A 182 5.23 -7.27 -5.41
C ASN A 182 4.87 -5.79 -5.68
N PRO A 183 5.40 -4.83 -4.89
CA PRO A 183 5.15 -3.40 -5.04
C PRO A 183 5.93 -2.71 -6.16
N SER A 184 6.84 -3.42 -6.83
CA SER A 184 7.56 -2.91 -8.01
C SER A 184 6.60 -2.37 -9.06
N PHE A 185 7.00 -1.27 -9.69
CA PHE A 185 6.25 -0.61 -10.75
C PHE A 185 7.20 0.14 -11.68
N GLY A 186 7.05 -0.08 -12.99
CA GLY A 186 8.00 0.46 -13.96
C GLY A 186 9.42 -0.02 -13.69
N ASP A 187 10.37 0.91 -13.69
CA ASP A 187 11.79 0.64 -13.44
C ASP A 187 12.15 0.59 -11.95
N CYS A 188 11.23 0.95 -11.06
CA CYS A 188 11.46 0.87 -9.62
C CYS A 188 11.22 -0.57 -9.12
N ILE A 189 12.30 -1.29 -8.86
CA ILE A 189 12.28 -2.70 -8.48
C ILE A 189 12.53 -2.87 -6.98
N TYR A 190 11.57 -3.50 -6.31
CA TYR A 190 11.68 -3.85 -4.89
C TYR A 190 12.31 -5.23 -4.74
N VAL A 191 13.58 -5.23 -4.34
CA VAL A 191 14.33 -6.42 -3.92
C VAL A 191 14.05 -6.77 -2.47
#